data_AF-A0A2V5MYK7-F1
#
_entry.id   AF-A0A2V5MYK7-F1
#
_cell.length_a   1.000
_cell.length_b   1.000
_cell.length_c   1.000
_cell.angle_alpha   90.00
_cell.angle_beta   90.00
_cell.angle_gamma   90.00
#
_symmetry.space_group_name_H-M   'P 1'
#
loop_
_entity.id
_entity.type
_entity.pdbx_description
1 polymer ?
#
loop_
_entity_poly.entity_id
_entity_poly.type
_entity_poly.pdbx_seq_one_letter_code
_entity_poly.pdbx_strand_id
1 'polypeptide(L)'
;MIGSKGSGRGQFAQPNGIGIDRAGNIYVADAGNHRVQKLAPDGTFIAELKGPELGFYGPRRIAIGRDDSIYVVDQGYNRIVKLSPDRDVLASWGSKGNGAGEFNNPTSVVVDPATNKVYVADPRNKRIQVFDSNGKFLAKWSVPQWGQPVGFEDLSIDSRTGRLYASSTHVDAVLTFDLNGTRIGTLMPKPPDKLEGPSALALVNRKLYVLNMGGNRVSIIDLQTGGRDEASENHNISTSPILQNRCLTGWNYLTNNRDVLDRAFCLRSPWQKRSG
;
A
#
# COMPACT_ATOMS: atom_id res chain seq x y z
N MET A 1 -7.14 -12.30 -16.50
CA MET A 1 -7.69 -11.36 -15.51
C MET A 1 -7.63 -12.01 -14.15
N ILE A 2 -7.20 -11.29 -13.11
CA ILE A 2 -7.22 -11.76 -11.72
C ILE A 2 -8.48 -11.22 -11.05
N GLY A 3 -9.37 -12.12 -10.66
CA GLY A 3 -10.60 -11.86 -9.92
C GLY A 3 -11.77 -11.23 -10.68
N SER A 4 -12.92 -11.20 -10.01
CA SER A 4 -14.20 -10.65 -10.50
C SER A 4 -15.08 -10.17 -9.33
N LYS A 5 -16.20 -9.51 -9.61
CA LYS A 5 -17.10 -9.00 -8.56
C LYS A 5 -17.76 -10.17 -7.84
N GLY A 6 -17.74 -10.18 -6.51
CA GLY A 6 -18.49 -11.14 -5.73
C GLY A 6 -17.84 -11.47 -4.38
N SER A 7 -18.32 -12.54 -3.75
CA SER A 7 -17.92 -13.00 -2.42
C SER A 7 -17.30 -14.41 -2.43
N GLY A 8 -17.24 -15.07 -3.59
CA GLY A 8 -16.59 -16.37 -3.76
C GLY A 8 -15.07 -16.31 -3.72
N ARG A 9 -14.42 -17.48 -3.78
CA ARG A 9 -12.96 -17.60 -3.87
C ARG A 9 -12.44 -16.91 -5.13
N GLY A 10 -11.43 -16.05 -4.98
CA GLY A 10 -10.89 -15.23 -6.06
C GLY A 10 -11.81 -14.09 -6.51
N GLN A 11 -12.99 -13.91 -5.90
CA GLN A 11 -13.86 -12.76 -6.16
C GLN A 11 -13.68 -11.68 -5.09
N PHE A 12 -13.97 -10.42 -5.45
CA PHE A 12 -13.78 -9.26 -4.61
C PHE A 12 -14.98 -8.32 -4.62
N ALA A 13 -15.24 -7.65 -3.49
CA ALA A 13 -16.27 -6.62 -3.37
C ALA A 13 -15.65 -5.22 -3.33
N GLN A 14 -14.63 -5.00 -2.49
CA GLN A 14 -13.90 -3.74 -2.40
C GLN A 14 -12.41 -4.01 -2.09
N PRO A 15 -11.61 -4.43 -3.09
CA PRO A 15 -10.20 -4.76 -2.90
C PRO A 15 -9.38 -3.47 -2.65
N ASN A 16 -9.19 -3.12 -1.38
CA ASN A 16 -8.60 -1.84 -0.97
C ASN A 16 -7.10 -1.94 -0.68
N GLY A 17 -6.53 -3.14 -0.59
CA GLY A 17 -5.11 -3.33 -0.37
C GLY A 17 -4.57 -4.56 -1.08
N ILE A 18 -3.29 -4.48 -1.45
CA ILE A 18 -2.55 -5.57 -2.07
C ILE A 18 -1.16 -5.67 -1.43
N GLY A 19 -0.71 -6.89 -1.19
CA GLY A 19 0.66 -7.22 -0.78
C GLY A 19 1.17 -8.38 -1.62
N ILE A 20 2.48 -8.45 -1.85
CA ILE A 20 3.11 -9.49 -2.65
C ILE A 20 4.28 -10.06 -1.84
N ASP A 21 4.30 -11.38 -1.65
CA ASP A 21 5.42 -12.06 -0.99
C ASP A 21 6.58 -12.35 -1.96
N ARG A 22 7.69 -12.88 -1.44
CA ARG A 22 8.90 -13.18 -2.24
C ARG A 22 8.68 -14.30 -3.26
N ALA A 23 7.68 -15.15 -3.06
CA ALA A 23 7.29 -16.19 -4.01
C ALA A 23 6.34 -15.66 -5.09
N GLY A 24 5.96 -14.37 -5.03
CA GLY A 24 5.03 -13.74 -5.95
C GLY A 24 3.56 -14.01 -5.65
N ASN A 25 3.24 -14.63 -4.50
CA ASN A 25 1.85 -14.79 -4.11
C ASN A 25 1.25 -13.42 -3.79
N ILE A 26 -0.01 -13.26 -4.17
CA ILE A 26 -0.75 -12.01 -4.08
C ILE A 26 -1.70 -12.09 -2.90
N TYR A 27 -1.60 -11.14 -1.98
CA TYR A 27 -2.52 -10.98 -0.86
C TYR A 27 -3.43 -9.80 -1.16
N VAL A 28 -4.74 -10.01 -1.13
CA VAL A 28 -5.74 -8.98 -1.41
C VAL A 28 -6.60 -8.76 -0.19
N ALA A 29 -6.58 -7.54 0.35
CA ALA A 29 -7.51 -7.10 1.37
C ALA A 29 -8.82 -6.67 0.72
N ASP A 30 -9.83 -7.50 0.90
CA ASP A 30 -11.16 -7.33 0.34
C ASP A 30 -12.08 -6.73 1.39
N ALA A 31 -12.06 -5.40 1.47
CA ALA A 31 -12.69 -4.63 2.52
C ALA A 31 -14.19 -4.89 2.61
N GLY A 32 -14.86 -5.02 1.46
CA GLY A 32 -16.30 -5.20 1.35
C GLY A 32 -16.79 -6.59 1.76
N ASN A 33 -15.92 -7.61 1.66
CA ASN A 33 -16.18 -8.95 2.16
C ASN A 33 -15.49 -9.23 3.51
N HIS A 34 -14.86 -8.22 4.12
CA HIS A 34 -14.22 -8.29 5.43
C HIS A 34 -13.20 -9.43 5.58
N ARG A 35 -12.38 -9.65 4.54
CA ARG A 35 -11.41 -10.75 4.50
C ARG A 35 -10.12 -10.38 3.78
N VAL A 36 -9.12 -11.24 3.91
CA VAL A 36 -7.90 -11.19 3.11
C VAL A 36 -7.74 -12.52 2.38
N GLN A 37 -7.54 -12.48 1.06
CA GLN A 37 -7.30 -13.68 0.25
C GLN A 37 -5.84 -13.73 -0.22
N LYS A 38 -5.22 -14.90 -0.15
CA LYS A 38 -3.95 -15.24 -0.79
C LYS A 38 -4.23 -15.96 -2.11
N LEU A 39 -3.59 -15.48 -3.17
CA LEU A 39 -3.65 -16.02 -4.52
C LEU A 39 -2.25 -16.38 -5.00
N ALA A 40 -2.16 -17.34 -5.90
CA ALA A 40 -0.96 -17.63 -6.65
C ALA A 40 -0.63 -16.45 -7.60
N PRO A 41 0.60 -16.38 -8.16
CA PRO A 41 0.97 -15.34 -9.10
C PRO A 41 0.04 -15.22 -10.32
N ASP A 42 -0.58 -16.33 -10.74
CA ASP A 42 -1.54 -16.39 -11.84
C ASP A 42 -2.97 -15.93 -11.46
N GLY A 43 -3.20 -15.63 -10.17
CA GLY A 43 -4.50 -15.23 -9.62
C GLY A 43 -5.35 -16.39 -9.08
N THR A 44 -4.88 -17.63 -9.16
CA THR A 44 -5.57 -18.80 -8.60
C THR A 44 -5.69 -18.64 -7.08
N PHE A 45 -6.89 -18.83 -6.53
CA PHE A 45 -7.10 -18.79 -5.09
C PHE A 45 -6.29 -19.89 -4.38
N ILE A 46 -5.48 -19.51 -3.39
CA ILE A 46 -4.75 -20.43 -2.52
C ILE A 46 -5.48 -20.58 -1.19
N ALA A 47 -5.77 -19.45 -0.54
CA ALA A 47 -6.20 -19.44 0.85
C ALA A 47 -6.90 -18.15 1.23
N GLU A 48 -7.69 -18.22 2.31
CA GLU A 48 -8.13 -17.05 3.07
C GLU A 48 -7.27 -16.93 4.34
N LEU A 49 -6.98 -15.69 4.74
CA LEU A 49 -6.35 -15.37 6.01
C LEU A 49 -7.45 -15.02 7.01
N LYS A 50 -7.39 -15.65 8.18
CA LYS A 50 -8.31 -15.35 9.28
C LYS A 50 -7.65 -14.33 10.21
N GLY A 51 -8.40 -13.30 10.56
CA GLY A 51 -8.00 -12.38 11.63
C GLY A 51 -8.11 -13.04 13.01
N PRO A 52 -7.95 -12.27 14.10
CA PRO A 52 -8.28 -12.69 15.47
C PRO A 52 -9.75 -13.17 15.60
N GLU A 53 -10.21 -13.56 16.79
CA GLU A 53 -11.54 -14.17 17.03
C GLU A 53 -12.74 -13.45 16.38
N LEU A 54 -12.68 -12.12 16.21
CA LEU A 54 -13.71 -11.31 15.52
C LEU A 54 -13.60 -11.27 13.97
N GLY A 55 -12.61 -11.93 13.40
CA GLY A 55 -12.24 -11.79 12.00
C GLY A 55 -11.65 -10.41 11.68
N PHE A 56 -11.57 -10.08 10.39
CA PHE A 56 -11.25 -8.74 9.91
C PHE A 56 -12.53 -7.93 9.74
N TYR A 57 -12.43 -6.60 9.80
CA TYR A 57 -13.53 -5.70 9.44
C TYR A 57 -13.00 -4.53 8.61
N GLY A 58 -13.27 -4.57 7.31
CA GLY A 58 -12.77 -3.59 6.35
C GLY A 58 -11.23 -3.53 6.27
N PRO A 59 -10.53 -4.66 6.03
CA PRO A 59 -9.08 -4.63 5.92
C PRO A 59 -8.61 -3.74 4.76
N ARG A 60 -7.43 -3.13 4.92
CA ARG A 60 -6.80 -2.26 3.91
C ARG A 60 -5.38 -2.69 3.59
N ARG A 61 -4.39 -1.82 3.79
CA ARG A 61 -3.02 -2.08 3.33
C ARG A 61 -2.47 -3.37 3.95
N ILE A 62 -1.74 -4.10 3.13
CA ILE A 62 -0.98 -5.28 3.52
C ILE A 62 0.50 -4.97 3.31
N ALA A 63 1.34 -5.27 4.29
CA ALA A 63 2.78 -5.26 4.16
C ALA A 63 3.35 -6.65 4.47
N ILE A 64 4.39 -7.04 3.74
CA ILE A 64 5.11 -8.30 3.96
C ILE A 64 6.46 -7.98 4.61
N GLY A 65 6.71 -8.59 5.76
CA GLY A 65 7.94 -8.48 6.52
C GLY A 65 9.11 -9.22 5.86
N ARG A 66 10.30 -9.06 6.45
CA ARG A 66 11.49 -9.77 5.97
C ARG A 66 11.45 -11.27 6.23
N ASP A 67 10.75 -11.66 7.27
CA ASP A 67 10.45 -13.03 7.72
C ASP A 67 9.16 -13.59 7.08
N ASP A 68 8.68 -12.96 6.00
CA ASP A 68 7.39 -13.25 5.35
C ASP A 68 6.16 -13.10 6.27
N SER A 69 6.32 -12.49 7.46
CA SER A 69 5.19 -12.09 8.30
C SER A 69 4.29 -11.11 7.56
N ILE A 70 2.98 -11.23 7.74
CA ILE A 70 1.97 -10.47 7.00
C ILE A 70 1.34 -9.47 7.95
N TYR A 71 1.42 -8.19 7.63
CA TYR A 71 0.86 -7.10 8.43
C TYR A 71 -0.35 -6.54 7.70
N VAL A 72 -1.52 -6.57 8.34
CA VAL A 72 -2.79 -6.11 7.77
C VAL A 72 -3.31 -4.95 8.59
N VAL A 73 -3.63 -3.84 7.93
CA VAL A 73 -4.44 -2.78 8.54
C VAL A 73 -5.87 -3.26 8.61
N ASP A 74 -6.36 -3.56 9.81
CA ASP A 74 -7.75 -3.90 10.07
C ASP A 74 -8.50 -2.63 10.48
N GLN A 75 -8.83 -1.82 9.46
CA GLN A 75 -9.24 -0.44 9.63
C GLN A 75 -10.52 -0.30 10.47
N GLY A 76 -11.50 -1.18 10.26
CA GLY A 76 -12.76 -1.12 10.98
C GLY A 76 -12.62 -1.37 12.48
N TYR A 77 -11.62 -2.16 12.88
CA TYR A 77 -11.25 -2.36 14.28
C TYR A 77 -10.12 -1.44 14.78
N ASN A 78 -9.62 -0.52 13.93
CA ASN A 78 -8.55 0.42 14.27
C ASN A 78 -7.32 -0.27 14.85
N ARG A 79 -6.88 -1.36 14.21
CA ARG A 79 -5.75 -2.18 14.68
C ARG A 79 -4.89 -2.65 13.51
N ILE A 80 -3.67 -3.07 13.84
CA ILE A 80 -2.80 -3.83 12.96
C ILE A 80 -2.81 -5.28 13.41
N VAL A 81 -2.92 -6.20 12.47
CA VAL A 81 -2.82 -7.65 12.70
C VAL A 81 -1.57 -8.15 12.00
N LYS A 82 -0.69 -8.83 12.75
CA LYS A 82 0.46 -9.55 12.22
C LYS A 82 0.15 -11.04 12.18
N LEU A 83 0.38 -11.67 11.03
CA LEU A 83 0.22 -13.11 10.83
C LEU A 83 1.54 -13.75 10.40
N SER A 84 1.69 -15.04 10.68
CA SER A 84 2.75 -15.88 10.13
C SER A 84 2.52 -16.13 8.63
N PRO A 85 3.54 -16.60 7.88
CA PRO A 85 3.35 -17.08 6.51
C PRO A 85 2.30 -18.20 6.40
N ASP A 86 2.18 -19.02 7.45
CA ASP A 86 1.19 -20.10 7.59
C ASP A 86 -0.22 -19.60 7.94
N ARG A 87 -0.35 -18.28 8.16
CA ARG A 87 -1.58 -17.51 8.43
C ARG A 87 -2.08 -17.58 9.87
N ASP A 88 -1.23 -17.97 10.81
CA ASP A 88 -1.53 -17.88 12.24
C ASP A 88 -1.39 -16.45 12.73
N VAL A 89 -2.30 -16.00 13.60
CA VAL A 89 -2.19 -14.67 14.21
C VAL A 89 -1.04 -14.66 15.22
N LEU A 90 -0.04 -13.82 14.98
CA LEU A 90 1.14 -13.68 15.83
C LEU A 90 1.00 -12.52 16.83
N ALA A 91 0.40 -11.42 16.39
CA ALA A 91 0.18 -10.25 17.22
C ALA A 91 -0.98 -9.41 16.67
N SER A 92 -1.63 -8.66 17.56
CA SER A 92 -2.63 -7.66 17.21
C SER A 92 -2.49 -6.49 18.18
N TRP A 93 -2.40 -5.27 17.66
CA TRP A 93 -2.29 -4.07 18.48
C TRP A 93 -3.02 -2.89 17.87
N GLY A 94 -3.43 -1.97 18.73
CA GLY A 94 -4.25 -0.83 18.36
C GLY A 94 -5.69 -0.95 18.85
N SER A 95 -6.28 0.21 19.08
CA SER A 95 -7.67 0.43 19.41
C SER A 95 -8.07 1.81 18.91
N LYS A 96 -9.37 2.10 18.86
CA LYS A 96 -9.84 3.43 18.45
C LYS A 96 -9.41 4.50 19.47
N GLY A 97 -8.72 5.55 19.02
CA GLY A 97 -8.36 6.68 19.87
C GLY A 97 -7.27 7.57 19.32
N ASN A 98 -6.70 8.40 20.19
CA ASN A 98 -5.73 9.46 19.86
C ASN A 98 -4.42 9.32 20.66
N GLY A 99 -4.36 8.40 21.62
CA GLY A 99 -3.20 8.09 22.44
C GLY A 99 -2.07 7.39 21.67
N ALA A 100 -0.94 7.14 22.32
CA ALA A 100 0.14 6.35 21.75
C ALA A 100 -0.32 4.89 21.59
N GLY A 101 -0.16 4.33 20.39
CA GLY A 101 -0.63 2.98 20.09
C GLY A 101 -2.12 2.86 19.79
N GLU A 102 -2.92 3.92 19.95
CA GLU A 102 -4.30 3.99 19.48
C GLU A 102 -4.34 4.54 18.03
N PHE A 103 -5.37 4.25 17.27
CA PHE A 103 -5.54 4.71 15.90
C PHE A 103 -6.93 5.29 15.67
N ASN A 104 -7.05 6.19 14.70
CA ASN A 104 -8.32 6.69 14.22
C ASN A 104 -8.37 6.55 12.71
N ASN A 105 -8.97 5.44 12.25
CA ASN A 105 -9.12 5.09 10.85
C ASN A 105 -7.75 4.95 10.14
N PRO A 106 -6.87 4.05 10.60
CA PRO A 106 -5.56 3.83 9.98
C PRO A 106 -5.75 3.33 8.54
N THR A 107 -4.86 3.73 7.64
CA THR A 107 -5.00 3.44 6.20
C THR A 107 -3.87 2.59 5.64
N SER A 108 -2.65 2.77 6.16
CA SER A 108 -1.45 2.16 5.61
C SER A 108 -0.52 1.63 6.70
N VAL A 109 0.18 0.56 6.36
CA VAL A 109 1.25 -0.04 7.16
C VAL A 109 2.41 -0.36 6.22
N VAL A 110 3.63 -0.06 6.64
CA VAL A 110 4.88 -0.51 5.98
C VAL A 110 5.87 -0.99 7.03
N VAL A 111 6.69 -1.96 6.66
CA VAL A 111 7.71 -2.54 7.54
C VAL A 111 9.07 -2.20 6.96
N ASP A 112 9.97 -1.66 7.79
CA ASP A 112 11.36 -1.47 7.42
C ASP A 112 12.10 -2.82 7.43
N PRO A 113 12.56 -3.34 6.28
CA PRO A 113 13.26 -4.62 6.22
C PRO A 113 14.65 -4.62 6.89
N ALA A 114 15.23 -3.45 7.18
CA ALA A 114 16.52 -3.37 7.88
C ALA A 114 16.36 -3.48 9.40
N THR A 115 15.28 -2.92 9.96
CA THR A 115 15.10 -2.79 11.42
C THR A 115 13.89 -3.54 11.98
N ASN A 116 13.01 -4.07 11.12
CA ASN A 116 11.69 -4.62 11.45
C ASN A 116 10.75 -3.64 12.16
N LYS A 117 11.05 -2.34 12.13
CA LYS A 117 10.12 -1.30 12.61
C LYS A 117 8.90 -1.23 11.70
N VAL A 118 7.74 -1.03 12.30
CA VAL A 118 6.44 -0.95 11.62
C VAL A 118 5.95 0.48 11.68
N TYR A 119 5.69 1.08 10.52
CA TYR A 119 5.20 2.45 10.37
C TYR A 119 3.74 2.40 9.93
N VAL A 120 2.87 3.11 10.66
CA VAL A 120 1.42 3.10 10.44
C VAL A 120 0.93 4.51 10.18
N ALA A 121 0.21 4.70 9.07
CA ALA A 121 -0.48 5.94 8.76
C ALA A 121 -1.80 6.03 9.53
N ASP A 122 -1.96 7.09 10.31
CA ASP A 122 -3.14 7.38 11.13
C ASP A 122 -3.70 8.76 10.73
N PRO A 123 -4.32 8.86 9.54
CA PRO A 123 -4.54 10.14 8.88
C PRO A 123 -5.58 11.03 9.56
N ARG A 124 -6.58 10.48 10.25
CA ARG A 124 -7.53 11.32 11.01
C ARG A 124 -6.87 12.00 12.21
N ASN A 125 -5.85 11.36 12.78
CA ASN A 125 -5.00 11.96 13.80
C ASN A 125 -3.83 12.74 13.21
N LYS A 126 -3.76 12.87 11.88
CA LYS A 126 -2.71 13.58 11.13
C LYS A 126 -1.30 13.19 11.57
N ARG A 127 -1.04 11.89 11.69
CA ARG A 127 0.24 11.40 12.23
C ARG A 127 0.66 10.07 11.63
N ILE A 128 1.95 9.80 11.74
CA ILE A 128 2.52 8.46 11.56
C ILE A 128 2.98 7.97 12.92
N GLN A 129 2.71 6.70 13.22
CA GLN A 129 3.19 6.03 14.42
C GLN A 129 4.15 4.90 14.06
N VAL A 130 5.14 4.66 14.91
CA VAL A 130 6.17 3.64 14.73
C VAL A 130 6.13 2.65 15.88
N PHE A 131 6.24 1.38 15.53
CA PHE A 131 6.19 0.26 16.45
C PHE A 131 7.36 -0.69 16.21
N ASP A 132 7.66 -1.53 17.18
CA ASP A 132 8.43 -2.75 16.92
C ASP A 132 7.55 -3.82 16.26
N SER A 133 8.16 -4.96 15.91
CA SER A 133 7.47 -6.07 15.23
C SER A 133 6.42 -6.78 16.08
N ASN A 134 6.30 -6.47 17.37
CA ASN A 134 5.33 -7.03 18.32
C ASN A 134 4.25 -6.00 18.70
N GLY A 135 4.27 -4.81 18.11
CA GLY A 135 3.27 -3.77 18.34
C GLY A 135 3.56 -2.85 19.53
N LYS A 136 4.78 -2.90 20.12
CA LYS A 136 5.18 -1.93 21.13
C LYS A 136 5.38 -0.58 20.48
N PHE A 137 4.70 0.45 20.99
CA PHE A 137 4.88 1.83 20.53
C PHE A 137 6.32 2.31 20.75
N LEU A 138 6.91 2.93 19.73
CA LEU A 138 8.28 3.47 19.77
C LEU A 138 8.29 4.99 19.60
N ALA A 139 7.55 5.52 18.62
CA ALA A 139 7.56 6.93 18.28
C ALA A 139 6.31 7.35 17.49
N LYS A 140 6.09 8.66 17.39
CA LYS A 140 5.11 9.25 16.48
C LYS A 140 5.54 10.66 16.07
N TRP A 141 5.06 11.11 14.92
CA TRP A 141 5.19 12.50 14.50
C TRP A 141 3.95 12.96 13.74
N SER A 142 3.71 14.27 13.76
CA SER A 142 2.60 14.91 13.05
C SER A 142 2.91 15.06 11.57
N VAL A 143 1.87 14.91 10.76
CA VAL A 143 1.84 15.18 9.32
C VAL A 143 0.72 16.19 9.06
N PRO A 144 0.94 17.49 9.39
CA PRO A 144 -0.11 18.50 9.36
C PRO A 144 -0.70 18.74 7.95
N GLN A 145 0.04 18.38 6.90
CA GLN A 145 -0.37 18.47 5.50
C GLN A 145 -1.46 17.45 5.14
N TRP A 146 -1.65 16.39 5.93
CA TRP A 146 -2.79 15.49 5.74
C TRP A 146 -4.09 16.21 6.10
N GLY A 147 -5.05 16.16 5.19
CA GLY A 147 -6.26 16.96 5.21
C GLY A 147 -7.45 16.24 4.57
N GLN A 148 -8.52 16.97 4.28
CA GLN A 148 -9.74 16.39 3.70
C GLN A 148 -9.65 16.32 2.17
N PRO A 149 -10.05 15.21 1.54
CA PRO A 149 -10.64 14.02 2.15
C PRO A 149 -9.59 13.10 2.79
N VAL A 150 -9.87 12.61 4.00
CA VAL A 150 -9.04 11.61 4.68
C VAL A 150 -9.38 10.19 4.24
N GLY A 151 -8.43 9.26 4.35
CA GLY A 151 -8.68 7.83 4.15
C GLY A 151 -8.02 7.27 2.89
N PHE A 152 -7.13 8.01 2.25
CA PHE A 152 -6.41 7.60 1.04
C PHE A 152 -4.90 7.72 1.17
N GLU A 153 -4.42 8.06 2.37
CA GLU A 153 -3.01 8.18 2.69
C GLU A 153 -2.34 6.81 2.65
N ASP A 154 -1.20 6.74 1.97
CA ASP A 154 -0.40 5.54 1.83
C ASP A 154 1.07 5.82 2.16
N LEU A 155 1.78 4.79 2.62
CA LEU A 155 3.19 4.85 2.96
C LEU A 155 4.02 3.96 2.03
N SER A 156 5.25 4.37 1.76
CA SER A 156 6.29 3.55 1.16
C SER A 156 7.63 3.85 1.82
N ILE A 157 8.53 2.87 1.86
CA ILE A 157 9.80 2.99 2.60
C ILE A 157 10.98 2.59 1.70
N ASP A 158 12.00 3.44 1.63
CA ASP A 158 13.32 3.12 1.09
C ASP A 158 14.30 2.97 2.25
N SER A 159 14.37 1.76 2.79
CA SER A 159 15.26 1.39 3.90
C SER A 159 16.74 1.68 3.59
N ARG A 160 17.16 1.49 2.34
CA ARG A 160 18.55 1.70 1.90
C ARG A 160 18.96 3.17 1.98
N THR A 161 18.02 4.11 1.81
CA THR A 161 18.31 5.55 1.94
C THR A 161 17.75 6.18 3.20
N GLY A 162 17.12 5.38 4.08
CA GLY A 162 16.50 5.87 5.30
C GLY A 162 15.35 6.83 5.05
N ARG A 163 14.55 6.61 3.99
CA ARG A 163 13.43 7.49 3.62
C ARG A 163 12.08 6.82 3.77
N LEU A 164 11.12 7.58 4.27
CA LEU A 164 9.71 7.26 4.27
C LEU A 164 8.95 8.25 3.38
N TYR A 165 8.15 7.71 2.47
CA TYR A 165 7.29 8.45 1.55
C TYR A 165 5.85 8.34 2.02
N ALA A 166 5.14 9.47 2.02
CA ALA A 166 3.75 9.54 2.44
C ALA A 166 2.93 10.30 1.39
N SER A 167 1.88 9.67 0.87
CA SER A 167 0.92 10.32 -0.03
C SER A 167 -0.32 10.81 0.72
N SER A 168 -1.06 11.72 0.11
CA SER A 168 -2.42 12.08 0.49
C SER A 168 -3.13 12.62 -0.73
N THR A 169 -4.42 12.32 -0.88
CA THR A 169 -5.21 12.89 -1.98
C THR A 169 -5.44 14.39 -1.83
N HIS A 170 -5.17 14.95 -0.65
CA HIS A 170 -5.22 16.39 -0.37
C HIS A 170 -3.94 17.14 -0.75
N VAL A 171 -2.85 16.42 -1.08
CA VAL A 171 -1.53 17.01 -1.34
C VAL A 171 -1.04 16.52 -2.70
N ASP A 172 -0.91 17.41 -3.67
CA ASP A 172 -0.41 17.11 -5.02
C ASP A 172 1.13 16.91 -5.07
N ALA A 173 1.67 16.29 -4.03
CA ALA A 173 3.07 15.93 -3.86
C ALA A 173 3.18 14.70 -2.94
N VAL A 174 4.28 13.96 -3.04
CA VAL A 174 4.61 12.92 -2.05
C VAL A 174 5.50 13.53 -0.97
N LEU A 175 5.07 13.50 0.29
CA LEU A 175 5.87 13.98 1.40
C LEU A 175 7.02 13.01 1.69
N THR A 176 8.21 13.52 1.95
CA THR A 176 9.39 12.71 2.28
C THR A 176 9.88 13.02 3.69
N PHE A 177 10.06 11.96 4.46
CA PHE A 177 10.59 11.98 5.82
C PHE A 177 11.84 11.11 5.92
N ASP A 178 12.71 11.39 6.87
CA ASP A 178 13.63 10.38 7.38
C ASP A 178 12.88 9.32 8.23
N LEU A 179 13.56 8.24 8.61
CA LEU A 179 12.94 7.17 9.43
C LEU A 179 12.72 7.53 10.91
N ASN A 180 13.13 8.73 11.34
CA ASN A 180 12.91 9.27 12.68
C ASN A 180 11.74 10.28 12.72
N GLY A 181 11.16 10.62 11.57
CA GLY A 181 10.01 11.51 11.45
C GLY A 181 10.34 12.96 11.07
N THR A 182 11.61 13.27 10.77
CA THR A 182 11.99 14.59 10.26
C THR A 182 11.53 14.74 8.82
N ARG A 183 10.76 15.78 8.51
CA ARG A 183 10.38 16.09 7.12
C ARG A 183 11.59 16.63 6.37
N ILE A 184 12.02 15.92 5.33
CA ILE A 184 13.22 16.27 4.54
C ILE A 184 12.88 16.79 3.13
N GLY A 185 11.62 16.72 2.70
CA GLY A 185 11.21 17.33 1.43
C GLY A 185 9.89 16.82 0.89
N THR A 186 9.70 17.04 -0.41
CA THR A 186 8.57 16.55 -1.21
C THR A 186 9.08 16.06 -2.55
N LEU A 187 8.51 14.97 -3.06
CA LEU A 187 8.74 14.49 -4.42
C LEU A 187 7.58 14.90 -5.31
N MET A 188 7.92 15.40 -6.48
CA MET A 188 7.01 15.75 -7.55
C MET A 188 7.64 15.32 -8.88
N PRO A 189 6.84 14.87 -9.86
CA PRO A 189 7.37 14.63 -11.20
C PRO A 189 7.84 15.95 -11.83
N LYS A 190 8.72 15.86 -12.85
CA LYS A 190 9.18 17.03 -13.61
C LYS A 190 8.03 17.58 -14.46
N PRO A 191 7.88 18.92 -14.56
CA PRO A 191 6.95 19.53 -15.50
C PRO A 191 7.17 19.01 -16.94
N PRO A 192 6.10 18.81 -17.73
CA PRO A 192 4.70 19.20 -17.47
C PRO A 192 3.92 18.20 -16.60
N ASP A 193 4.54 17.10 -16.18
CA ASP A 193 3.88 16.11 -15.34
C ASP A 193 3.62 16.67 -13.93
N LYS A 194 2.51 16.25 -13.32
CA LYS A 194 2.11 16.63 -11.96
C LYS A 194 1.42 15.47 -11.26
N LEU A 195 1.39 15.47 -9.94
CA LEU A 195 0.52 14.56 -9.20
C LEU A 195 -0.87 15.19 -9.07
N GLU A 196 -1.90 14.34 -9.04
CA GLU A 196 -3.29 14.75 -8.85
C GLU A 196 -3.95 13.80 -7.85
N GLY A 197 -3.96 14.18 -6.58
CA GLY A 197 -4.50 13.35 -5.51
C GLY A 197 -3.82 11.97 -5.40
N PRO A 198 -2.53 11.89 -5.03
CA PRO A 198 -1.80 10.63 -4.88
C PRO A 198 -2.36 9.78 -3.72
N SER A 199 -2.66 8.51 -3.98
CA SER A 199 -3.46 7.64 -3.09
C SER A 199 -2.91 6.23 -2.83
N ALA A 200 -1.85 5.86 -3.55
CA ALA A 200 -1.10 4.64 -3.31
C ALA A 200 0.33 4.79 -3.82
N LEU A 201 1.24 4.18 -3.09
CA LEU A 201 2.67 4.20 -3.36
C LEU A 201 3.21 2.77 -3.48
N ALA A 202 4.07 2.55 -4.46
CA ALA A 202 4.90 1.35 -4.56
C ALA A 202 6.33 1.75 -4.95
N LEU A 203 7.32 1.25 -4.22
CA LEU A 203 8.73 1.51 -4.48
C LEU A 203 9.38 0.25 -5.05
N VAL A 204 9.94 0.36 -6.25
CA VAL A 204 10.59 -0.77 -6.93
C VAL A 204 11.82 -0.26 -7.67
N ASN A 205 12.98 -0.86 -7.46
CA ASN A 205 14.20 -0.53 -8.20
C ASN A 205 14.50 0.99 -8.26
N ARG A 206 14.32 1.68 -7.12
CA ARG A 206 14.46 3.14 -6.99
C ARG A 206 13.47 3.99 -7.79
N LYS A 207 12.38 3.40 -8.27
CA LYS A 207 11.27 4.12 -8.88
C LYS A 207 10.08 4.10 -7.94
N LEU A 208 9.55 5.28 -7.65
CA LEU A 208 8.32 5.42 -6.88
C LEU A 208 7.15 5.53 -7.85
N TYR A 209 6.29 4.53 -7.80
CA TYR A 209 5.03 4.49 -8.54
C TYR A 209 3.94 5.10 -7.67
N VAL A 210 3.24 6.07 -8.24
CA VAL A 210 2.23 6.87 -7.54
C VAL A 210 0.91 6.74 -8.27
N LEU A 211 -0.10 6.16 -7.61
CA LEU A 211 -1.45 6.13 -8.14
C LEU A 211 -2.14 7.48 -7.89
N ASN A 212 -2.54 8.14 -8.96
CA ASN A 212 -3.28 9.40 -8.90
C ASN A 212 -4.79 9.12 -9.02
N MET A 213 -5.56 9.59 -8.04
CA MET A 213 -7.03 9.53 -8.14
C MET A 213 -7.55 10.54 -9.15
N GLY A 214 -6.91 11.70 -9.27
CA GLY A 214 -7.10 12.59 -10.40
C GLY A 214 -6.48 11.99 -11.66
N GLY A 215 -7.26 11.93 -12.74
CA GLY A 215 -6.77 11.50 -14.05
C GLY A 215 -6.59 9.99 -14.27
N ASN A 216 -6.86 9.12 -13.29
CA ASN A 216 -6.79 7.65 -13.42
C ASN A 216 -5.46 7.16 -14.02
N ARG A 217 -4.33 7.62 -13.48
CA ARG A 217 -2.99 7.32 -14.00
C ARG A 217 -2.01 6.89 -12.92
N VAL A 218 -0.94 6.22 -13.35
CA VAL A 218 0.23 5.97 -12.52
C VAL A 218 1.35 6.90 -12.97
N SER A 219 1.87 7.70 -12.04
CA SER A 219 3.08 8.50 -12.24
C SER A 219 4.29 7.75 -11.71
N ILE A 220 5.42 7.84 -12.40
CA ILE A 220 6.68 7.22 -11.98
C ILE A 220 7.67 8.34 -11.68
N ILE A 221 8.20 8.36 -10.47
CA ILE A 221 9.27 9.27 -10.05
C ILE A 221 10.55 8.45 -9.89
N ASP A 222 11.57 8.76 -10.70
CA ASP A 222 12.88 8.14 -10.56
C ASP A 222 13.65 8.78 -9.41
N LEU A 223 14.03 7.97 -8.43
CA LEU A 223 14.74 8.42 -7.24
C LEU A 223 16.27 8.36 -7.43
N GLN A 224 16.80 8.08 -8.62
CA GLN A 224 18.22 7.74 -8.81
C GLN A 224 19.23 8.85 -8.50
N THR A 225 18.84 10.11 -8.32
CA THR A 225 19.81 11.19 -8.02
C THR A 225 19.33 12.10 -6.90
N GLY A 226 20.16 12.23 -5.85
CA GLY A 226 20.03 13.30 -4.84
C GLY A 226 20.44 14.67 -5.38
N GLY A 227 20.15 14.98 -6.63
CA GLY A 227 20.57 16.21 -7.30
C GLY A 227 19.76 16.47 -8.55
N ARG A 228 18.91 17.50 -8.50
CA ARG A 228 18.28 18.35 -9.54
C ARG A 228 17.70 17.72 -10.82
N ASP A 229 17.85 16.42 -11.07
CA ASP A 229 17.44 15.77 -12.30
C ASP A 229 16.69 14.46 -12.05
N GLU A 230 15.49 14.57 -11.49
CA GLU A 230 14.53 13.47 -11.35
C GLU A 230 13.83 13.22 -12.69
N ALA A 231 14.09 12.11 -13.40
CA ALA A 231 13.29 11.77 -14.57
C ALA A 231 11.91 11.26 -14.12
N SER A 232 10.83 11.76 -14.74
CA SER A 232 9.47 11.26 -14.50
C SER A 232 8.82 10.84 -15.81
N GLU A 233 8.05 9.76 -15.75
CA GLU A 233 7.22 9.29 -16.85
C GLU A 233 5.80 9.07 -16.33
N ASN A 234 4.81 9.52 -17.11
CA ASN A 234 3.40 9.29 -16.83
C ASN A 234 2.84 8.20 -17.74
N HIS A 235 2.14 7.22 -17.16
CA HIS A 235 1.43 6.21 -17.92
C HIS A 235 -0.07 6.22 -17.58
N ASN A 236 -0.89 6.46 -18.59
CA ASN A 236 -2.34 6.28 -18.49
C ASN A 236 -2.68 4.80 -18.35
N ILE A 237 -3.46 4.47 -17.32
CA ILE A 237 -3.88 3.09 -17.03
C ILE A 237 -4.74 2.53 -18.18
N SER A 238 -5.50 3.39 -18.88
CA SER A 238 -6.42 2.99 -19.94
C SER A 238 -5.80 2.88 -21.34
N THR A 239 -4.68 3.55 -21.63
CA THR A 239 -4.16 3.71 -23.00
C THR A 239 -2.68 3.39 -23.19
N SER A 240 -1.92 3.09 -22.13
CA SER A 240 -0.50 2.76 -22.27
C SER A 240 -0.33 1.35 -22.85
N PRO A 241 0.30 1.17 -24.03
CA PRO A 241 0.62 -0.16 -24.56
C PRO A 241 1.60 -0.93 -23.65
N ILE A 242 2.39 -0.23 -22.82
CA ILE A 242 3.30 -0.85 -21.84
C ILE A 242 2.51 -1.43 -20.66
N LEU A 243 1.45 -0.75 -20.21
CA LEU A 243 0.53 -1.28 -19.19
C LEU A 243 -0.48 -2.29 -19.79
N GLN A 244 -0.92 -2.11 -21.04
CA GLN A 244 -1.84 -3.01 -21.75
C GLN A 244 -1.16 -4.30 -22.22
N ASN A 245 0.04 -4.26 -22.84
CA ASN A 245 0.77 -5.48 -23.24
C ASN A 245 1.22 -6.31 -22.03
N ARG A 246 1.59 -5.67 -20.91
CA ARG A 246 1.84 -6.38 -19.64
C ARG A 246 0.55 -6.88 -18.97
N CYS A 247 -0.63 -6.48 -19.44
CA CYS A 247 -1.91 -7.04 -19.00
C CYS A 247 -2.45 -8.17 -19.91
N LEU A 248 -1.96 -8.32 -21.15
CA LEU A 248 -2.65 -9.10 -22.20
C LEU A 248 -1.86 -10.23 -22.87
N THR A 249 -0.53 -10.37 -22.74
CA THR A 249 0.20 -11.46 -23.41
C THR A 249 0.80 -12.52 -22.47
N GLY A 250 0.43 -13.77 -22.77
CA GLY A 250 1.13 -15.05 -22.52
C GLY A 250 2.09 -15.16 -21.34
N TRP A 251 1.63 -15.85 -20.30
CA TRP A 251 2.37 -16.22 -19.08
C TRP A 251 3.32 -17.40 -19.32
N ASN A 252 4.42 -17.21 -20.03
CA ASN A 252 5.53 -18.15 -20.00
C ASN A 252 6.80 -17.39 -19.59
N TYR A 253 7.37 -17.79 -18.45
CA TYR A 253 8.58 -17.28 -17.80
C TYR A 253 8.43 -15.92 -17.09
N LEU A 254 8.08 -15.95 -15.79
CA LEU A 254 8.27 -14.84 -14.87
C LEU A 254 9.38 -15.20 -13.88
N THR A 255 10.49 -14.48 -13.92
CA THR A 255 11.66 -14.70 -13.04
C THR A 255 11.98 -13.51 -12.13
N ASN A 256 11.22 -12.39 -12.14
CA ASN A 256 11.53 -11.23 -11.30
C ASN A 256 10.34 -10.35 -10.87
N ASN A 257 10.43 -9.80 -9.64
CA ASN A 257 9.45 -8.96 -8.92
C ASN A 257 8.95 -7.69 -9.65
N ARG A 258 9.54 -7.34 -10.80
CA ARG A 258 9.18 -6.16 -11.61
C ARG A 258 7.81 -6.31 -12.29
N ASP A 259 7.46 -7.52 -12.71
CA ASP A 259 6.21 -7.75 -13.46
C ASP A 259 4.95 -7.79 -12.60
N VAL A 260 5.10 -7.99 -11.28
CA VAL A 260 3.96 -8.14 -10.35
C VAL A 260 3.46 -6.77 -9.86
N LEU A 261 4.35 -5.78 -9.73
CA LEU A 261 4.03 -4.45 -9.19
C LEU A 261 3.37 -3.51 -10.22
N ASP A 262 3.79 -3.57 -11.49
CA ASP A 262 3.11 -2.85 -12.58
C ASP A 262 1.66 -3.35 -12.78
N ARG A 263 1.39 -4.63 -12.46
CA ARG A 263 0.08 -5.30 -12.64
C ARG A 263 -0.87 -5.14 -11.44
N ALA A 264 -0.36 -4.90 -10.24
CA ALA A 264 -1.14 -4.66 -9.02
C ALA A 264 -2.03 -3.40 -9.08
N PHE A 265 -1.59 -2.37 -9.81
CA PHE A 265 -2.35 -1.12 -9.99
C PHE A 265 -3.66 -1.30 -10.79
N CYS A 266 -3.75 -2.33 -11.64
CA CYS A 266 -4.94 -2.59 -12.45
C CYS A 266 -6.16 -3.08 -11.64
N LEU A 267 -5.97 -3.62 -10.43
CA LEU A 267 -7.07 -4.11 -9.60
C LEU A 267 -7.90 -2.97 -8.95
N ARG A 268 -7.36 -1.76 -8.84
CA ARG A 268 -8.07 -0.59 -8.27
C ARG A 268 -8.89 0.22 -9.28
N SER A 269 -8.57 0.14 -10.57
CA SER A 269 -9.12 1.04 -11.60
C SER A 269 -10.57 0.76 -12.08
N PRO A 270 -11.10 -0.49 -12.13
CA PRO A 270 -12.41 -0.71 -12.75
C PRO A 270 -13.62 -0.35 -11.86
N TRP A 271 -13.44 -0.13 -10.56
CA TRP A 271 -14.56 -0.21 -9.61
C TRP A 271 -15.33 1.10 -9.36
N GLN A 272 -14.90 2.22 -9.94
CA GLN A 272 -15.58 3.53 -9.76
C GLN A 272 -16.55 3.93 -10.89
N LYS A 273 -16.83 3.07 -11.88
CA LYS A 273 -17.87 3.35 -12.88
C LYS A 273 -18.77 2.14 -13.10
N ARG A 274 -19.90 2.11 -12.37
CA ARG A 274 -21.23 1.61 -12.77
C ARG A 274 -22.12 1.51 -11.53
N SER A 275 -22.57 2.66 -11.05
CA SER A 275 -23.86 2.79 -10.35
C SER A 275 -24.70 3.71 -11.23
N GLY A 276 -25.35 3.11 -12.21
CA GLY A 276 -26.54 3.63 -12.87
C GLY A 276 -27.73 2.83 -12.37
#